data_AF-A0A6C0BK23-F1
#
_entry.id   AF-A0A6C0BK23-F1
#
_cell.length_a   1.000
_cell.length_b   1.000
_cell.length_c   1.000
_cell.angle_alpha   90.00
_cell.angle_beta   90.00
_cell.angle_gamma   90.00
#
_symmetry.space_group_name_H-M   'P 1'
#
loop_
_entity.id
_entity.type
_entity.pdbx_description
1 polymer ?
#
loop_
_entity_poly.entity_id
_entity_poly.type
_entity_poly.pdbx_seq_one_letter_code
_entity_poly.pdbx_strand_id
1 'polypeptide(L)'
;MPGATLSEAYETTPLEAGKENPQYYQQSVGVYQHKKEARHILGLVGGNEVSGIEGNRADLESDLLGITRPITWGNTREHVPDSKNSNIIQRKNAKYDLSINVKPVHINTYQMWAYPATFAPVPFKQETCMKPEKF
;
A
#
# COMPACT_ATOMS: atom_id res chain seq x y z
N MET A 1 2.34 -16.65 -8.28
CA MET A 1 1.90 -15.47 -7.50
C MET A 1 0.43 -15.62 -7.21
N PRO A 2 -0.03 -15.56 -5.95
CA PRO A 2 -1.45 -15.59 -5.65
C PRO A 2 -2.08 -14.27 -6.16
N GLY A 3 -2.96 -14.36 -7.16
CA GLY A 3 -3.72 -13.22 -7.67
C GLY A 3 -4.85 -12.85 -6.71
N ALA A 4 -5.23 -11.58 -6.66
CA ALA A 4 -6.38 -11.12 -5.91
C ALA A 4 -7.65 -11.84 -6.39
N THR A 5 -8.41 -12.44 -5.47
CA THR A 5 -9.63 -13.17 -5.78
C THR A 5 -10.83 -12.22 -5.88
N LEU A 6 -11.84 -12.55 -6.69
CA LEU A 6 -13.05 -11.72 -6.81
C LEU A 6 -13.74 -11.50 -5.46
N SER A 7 -13.65 -12.46 -4.54
CA SER A 7 -14.18 -12.34 -3.18
C SER A 7 -13.47 -11.29 -2.33
N GLU A 8 -12.15 -11.07 -2.51
CA GLU A 8 -11.41 -10.01 -1.81
C GLU A 8 -11.89 -8.61 -2.26
N ALA A 9 -12.33 -8.46 -3.51
CA ALA A 9 -12.84 -7.18 -4.02
C ALA A 9 -14.20 -6.76 -3.42
N TYR A 10 -14.95 -7.71 -2.86
CA TYR A 10 -16.27 -7.50 -2.27
C TYR A 10 -16.29 -7.78 -0.76
N GLU A 11 -15.13 -7.83 -0.10
CA GLU A 11 -15.08 -8.03 1.34
C GLU A 11 -15.68 -6.81 2.04
N THR A 12 -16.97 -6.92 2.41
CA THR A 12 -17.59 -5.95 3.30
C THR A 12 -16.95 -6.15 4.65
N THR A 13 -16.24 -5.14 5.16
CA THR A 13 -15.78 -5.14 6.55
C THR A 13 -16.97 -5.50 7.44
N PRO A 14 -16.83 -6.42 8.40
CA PRO A 14 -17.88 -6.65 9.37
C PRO A 14 -18.10 -5.33 10.10
N LEU A 15 -19.15 -4.61 9.69
CA LEU A 15 -19.74 -3.57 10.49
C LEU A 15 -20.11 -4.28 11.79
N GLU A 16 -19.39 -4.00 12.88
CA GLU A 16 -19.89 -4.28 14.22
C GLU A 16 -21.09 -3.35 14.47
N ALA A 17 -22.17 -3.61 13.73
CA ALA A 17 -23.48 -3.02 13.92
C ALA A 17 -24.05 -3.63 15.20
N GLY A 18 -23.70 -3.05 16.34
CA GLY A 18 -24.23 -3.55 17.62
C GLY A 18 -23.68 -2.93 18.90
N LYS A 19 -22.66 -2.06 18.84
CA LYS A 19 -22.13 -1.42 20.04
C LYS A 19 -22.33 0.10 19.97
N GLU A 20 -23.34 0.58 20.69
CA GLU A 20 -23.60 2.01 20.91
C GLU A 20 -22.43 2.62 21.70
N ASN A 21 -21.35 2.96 20.99
CA ASN A 21 -20.28 3.76 21.55
C ASN A 21 -20.41 5.18 20.98
N PRO A 22 -20.69 6.21 21.81
CA PRO A 22 -20.85 7.59 21.34
C PRO A 22 -19.57 8.21 20.77
N GLN A 23 -18.42 7.55 20.93
CA GLN A 23 -17.15 7.92 20.29
C GLN A 23 -16.87 7.16 18.98
N TYR A 24 -17.78 6.29 18.55
CA TYR A 24 -17.61 5.50 17.33
C TYR A 24 -17.97 6.32 16.09
N TYR A 25 -17.00 6.43 15.18
CA TYR A 25 -17.20 7.04 13.88
C TYR A 25 -17.15 5.94 12.82
N GLN A 26 -18.16 5.94 11.93
CA GLN A 26 -18.16 5.04 10.79
C GLN A 26 -17.11 5.53 9.78
N GLN A 27 -15.98 4.83 9.74
CA GLN A 27 -14.89 5.15 8.82
C GLN A 27 -15.05 4.31 7.55
N SER A 28 -14.91 4.94 6.39
CA SER A 28 -14.91 4.21 5.13
C SER A 28 -13.64 3.35 5.01
N VAL A 29 -13.75 2.20 4.34
CA VAL A 29 -12.63 1.27 4.11
C VAL A 29 -11.44 1.98 3.44
N GLY A 30 -11.68 3.00 2.61
CA GLY A 30 -10.63 3.79 1.97
C GLY A 30 -9.81 4.71 2.89
N VAL A 31 -10.16 4.85 4.16
CA VAL A 31 -9.36 5.62 5.15
C VAL A 31 -8.13 4.84 5.61
N TYR A 32 -8.20 3.51 5.52
CA TYR A 32 -7.19 2.61 6.08
C TYR A 32 -6.39 1.91 5.01
N GLN A 33 -5.14 1.60 5.36
CA GLN A 33 -4.31 0.75 4.54
C GLN A 33 -4.76 -0.71 4.68
N HIS A 34 -4.85 -1.41 3.54
CA HIS A 34 -5.26 -2.81 3.52
C HIS A 34 -4.22 -3.70 4.21
N LYS A 35 -4.66 -4.75 4.92
CA LYS A 35 -3.78 -5.70 5.64
C LYS A 35 -2.75 -6.36 4.70
N LYS A 36 -3.15 -6.60 3.45
CA LYS A 36 -2.27 -7.05 2.37
C LYS A 36 -2.08 -5.88 1.40
N GLU A 37 -1.19 -4.98 1.74
CA GLU A 37 -0.82 -3.89 0.86
C GLU A 37 -0.02 -4.41 -0.35
N ALA A 38 -0.29 -3.86 -1.52
CA ALA A 38 0.43 -4.16 -2.76
C ALA A 38 0.39 -2.95 -3.69
N ARG A 39 1.37 -2.86 -4.61
CA ARG A 39 1.54 -1.78 -5.59
C ARG A 39 1.21 -2.25 -6.99
N HIS A 40 0.63 -1.41 -7.82
CA HIS A 40 0.30 -1.80 -9.19
C HIS A 40 1.58 -1.86 -10.03
N ILE A 41 1.75 -2.96 -10.77
CA ILE A 41 2.92 -3.13 -11.64
C ILE A 41 3.03 -2.06 -12.73
N LEU A 42 1.89 -1.51 -13.17
CA LEU A 42 1.81 -0.44 -14.16
C LEU A 42 2.00 0.95 -13.56
N GLY A 43 2.06 1.05 -12.23
CA GLY A 43 2.12 2.29 -11.48
C GLY A 43 0.79 3.05 -11.54
N LEU A 44 0.20 3.31 -10.38
CA LEU A 44 -0.78 4.39 -10.24
C LEU A 44 -0.08 5.69 -9.82
N VAL A 45 -0.69 6.83 -10.15
CA VAL A 45 -0.22 8.12 -9.61
C VAL A 45 -0.89 8.30 -8.25
N GLY A 46 -0.20 7.88 -7.18
CA GLY A 46 -0.61 8.11 -5.80
C GLY A 46 -0.89 6.84 -4.99
N GLY A 47 -1.18 7.02 -3.69
CA GLY A 47 -1.49 5.93 -2.76
C GLY A 47 -0.28 5.06 -2.41
N ASN A 48 -0.49 3.74 -2.31
CA ASN A 48 0.51 2.74 -1.94
C ASN A 48 1.73 2.66 -2.88
N GLU A 49 1.73 3.39 -4.00
CA GLU A 49 2.83 3.42 -4.95
C GLU A 49 4.10 4.07 -4.38
N VAL A 50 3.92 5.00 -3.43
CA VAL A 50 5.00 5.64 -2.68
C VAL A 50 5.55 4.65 -1.64
N SER A 51 6.88 4.58 -1.51
CA SER A 51 7.53 3.72 -0.53
C SER A 51 7.08 4.07 0.89
N GLY A 52 6.66 3.05 1.64
CA GLY A 52 6.42 3.16 3.06
C GLY A 52 7.72 3.25 3.85
N ILE A 53 7.60 3.45 5.16
CA ILE A 53 8.70 3.35 6.11
C ILE A 53 8.81 1.90 6.63
N GLU A 54 10.04 1.40 6.83
CA GLU A 54 10.26 0.06 7.42
C GLU A 54 9.79 -0.03 8.89
N GLY A 55 9.99 1.03 9.67
CA GLY A 55 9.52 1.16 11.05
C GLY A 55 8.03 1.49 11.18
N ASN A 56 7.60 1.71 12.42
CA ASN A 56 6.23 2.09 12.71
C ASN A 56 5.90 3.49 12.19
N ARG A 57 4.89 3.60 11.33
CA ARG A 57 4.44 4.88 10.77
C ARG A 57 3.90 5.82 11.84
N ALA A 58 3.17 5.30 12.84
CA ALA A 58 2.61 6.15 13.90
C ALA A 58 3.71 6.85 14.72
N ASP A 59 4.82 6.15 14.98
CA ASP A 59 5.95 6.71 15.72
C ASP A 59 6.69 7.75 14.88
N LEU A 60 6.84 7.50 13.57
CA LEU A 60 7.41 8.47 12.65
C LEU A 60 6.59 9.77 12.61
N GLU A 61 5.28 9.67 12.41
CA GLU A 61 4.40 10.85 12.39
C GLU A 61 4.45 11.60 13.72
N SER A 62 4.47 10.87 14.84
CA SER A 62 4.63 11.46 16.17
C SER A 62 5.98 12.19 16.33
N ASP A 63 7.05 11.67 15.74
CA ASP A 63 8.37 12.32 15.74
C ASP A 63 8.42 13.56 14.84
N LEU A 64 7.78 13.50 13.67
CA LEU A 64 7.66 14.63 12.74
C LEU A 64 6.81 15.76 13.33
N LEU A 65 5.76 15.42 14.08
CA LEU A 65 4.96 16.37 14.87
C LEU A 65 5.68 16.89 16.12
N GLY A 66 6.85 16.34 16.45
CA GLY A 66 7.66 16.76 17.60
C GLY A 66 7.13 16.30 18.97
N ILE A 67 6.12 15.42 19.00
CA ILE A 67 5.53 14.91 20.26
C ILE A 67 6.54 14.08 21.05
N THR A 68 7.38 13.30 20.35
CA THR A 68 8.44 12.46 20.94
C THR A 68 9.62 13.27 21.48
N ARG A 69 9.60 14.60 21.35
CA ARG A 69 10.72 15.52 21.66
C ARG A 69 10.40 16.52 22.78
N PRO A 70 9.92 16.09 23.96
CA PRO A 70 9.40 17.00 24.98
C PRO A 70 10.44 17.97 25.57
N ILE A 71 11.73 17.62 25.50
CA ILE A 71 12.83 18.40 26.11
C ILE A 71 13.52 19.35 25.09
N THR A 72 13.08 19.35 23.82
CA THR A 72 13.68 20.21 22.77
C THR A 72 13.42 21.70 22.90
N TRP A 73 12.49 22.11 23.76
CA TRP A 73 12.19 23.53 23.97
C TRP A 73 13.18 24.24 24.91
N GLY A 74 14.19 23.54 25.43
CA GLY A 74 15.30 24.12 26.17
C GLY A 74 16.40 24.70 25.26
N ASN A 75 17.23 25.60 25.81
CA ASN A 75 18.40 26.14 25.09
C ASN A 75 19.45 25.07 24.74
N THR A 76 19.44 23.92 25.43
CA THR A 76 20.31 22.79 25.15
C THR A 76 19.72 21.96 24.01
N ARG A 77 20.42 21.91 22.87
CA ARG A 77 20.02 21.17 21.67
C ARG A 77 20.21 19.64 21.85
N GLU A 78 19.53 19.04 22.82
CA GLU A 78 19.76 17.64 23.22
C GLU A 78 19.23 16.59 22.23
N HIS A 79 18.43 17.00 21.24
CA HIS A 79 17.82 16.09 20.25
C HIS A 79 18.19 16.43 18.80
N VAL A 80 19.46 16.79 18.56
CA VAL A 80 20.01 16.86 17.20
C VAL A 80 19.88 15.46 16.55
N PRO A 81 19.45 15.36 15.29
CA PRO A 81 19.42 14.07 14.59
C PRO A 81 20.79 13.41 14.62
N ASP A 82 20.81 12.13 14.97
CA ASP A 82 22.05 11.38 15.15
C ASP A 82 22.65 11.04 13.79
N SER A 83 23.68 11.80 13.40
CA SER A 83 24.31 11.82 12.07
C SER A 83 23.38 12.20 10.89
N LYS A 84 23.92 12.93 9.90
CA LYS A 84 23.13 13.47 8.78
C LYS A 84 22.54 12.43 7.82
N ASN A 85 22.92 11.16 7.91
CA ASN A 85 22.58 10.10 6.94
C ASN A 85 22.19 8.75 7.59
N SER A 86 21.70 8.74 8.82
CA SER A 86 21.23 7.51 9.45
C SER A 86 19.81 7.19 8.96
N ASN A 87 19.57 5.94 8.54
CA ASN A 87 18.21 5.43 8.29
C ASN A 87 17.47 5.16 9.61
N ILE A 88 18.03 5.53 10.77
CA ILE A 88 17.47 5.20 12.07
C ILE A 88 17.41 6.48 12.90
N ILE A 89 16.20 6.88 13.26
CA ILE A 89 15.98 7.94 14.24
C ILE A 89 16.04 7.30 15.63
N GLN A 90 16.97 7.76 16.45
CA GLN A 90 17.05 7.38 17.85
C GLN A 90 16.65 8.56 18.72
N ARG A 91 15.67 8.35 19.61
CA ARG A 91 15.28 9.30 20.65
C ARG A 91 15.46 8.64 21.99
N LYS A 92 16.39 9.19 22.77
CA LYS A 92 16.53 8.85 24.19
C LYS A 92 15.72 9.84 24.99
N ASN A 93 14.77 9.32 25.76
CA ASN A 93 13.97 10.08 26.70
C ASN A 93 14.05 9.36 28.06
N ALA A 94 13.91 10.09 29.17
CA ALA A 94 14.00 9.52 30.51
C ALA A 94 12.97 8.40 30.76
N LYS A 95 11.84 8.41 30.04
CA LYS A 95 10.74 7.45 30.21
C LYS A 95 10.79 6.28 29.21
N TYR A 96 11.34 6.49 28.01
CA TYR A 96 11.36 5.49 26.96
C TYR A 96 12.47 5.77 25.95
N ASP A 97 13.03 4.71 25.40
CA ASP A 97 13.95 4.77 24.28
C ASP A 97 13.19 4.39 23.00
N LEU A 98 13.16 5.31 22.04
CA LEU A 98 12.48 5.13 20.76
C LEU A 98 13.53 4.97 19.65
N SER A 99 13.42 3.90 18.88
CA SER A 99 14.22 3.70 17.67
C SER A 99 13.30 3.46 16.48
N ILE A 100 13.39 4.32 15.48
CA ILE A 100 12.52 4.28 14.29
C ILE A 100 13.41 4.09 13.06
N ASN A 101 13.21 3.01 12.33
CA ASN A 101 13.87 2.79 11.05
C ASN A 101 13.10 3.53 9.93
N VAL A 102 13.71 4.57 9.37
CA VAL A 102 13.18 5.47 8.33
C VAL A 102 13.56 5.03 6.91
N LYS A 103 14.15 3.85 6.75
CA LYS A 103 14.47 3.33 5.43
C LYS A 103 13.19 3.20 4.59
N PRO A 104 13.15 3.76 3.37
CA PRO A 104 12.02 3.60 2.48
C PRO A 104 11.94 2.16 1.97
N VAL A 105 10.82 1.50 2.21
CA VAL A 105 10.53 0.13 1.77
C VAL A 105 9.42 0.15 0.74
N HIS A 106 9.69 -0.51 -0.37
CA HIS A 106 8.75 -0.65 -1.48
C HIS A 106 7.88 -1.87 -1.24
N ILE A 107 6.56 -1.67 -1.29
CA ILE A 107 5.59 -2.76 -1.13
C ILE A 107 5.63 -3.64 -2.40
N ASN A 108 5.28 -4.92 -2.26
CA ASN A 108 5.28 -5.88 -3.36
C ASN A 108 4.36 -5.43 -4.51
N THR A 109 4.80 -5.66 -5.75
CA THR A 109 4.01 -5.34 -6.95
C THR A 109 3.02 -6.44 -7.29
N TYR A 110 1.83 -6.07 -7.77
CA TYR A 110 0.82 -6.97 -8.32
C TYR A 110 0.31 -6.47 -9.67
N GLN A 111 -0.11 -7.40 -10.53
CA GLN A 111 -0.78 -7.09 -11.77
C GLN A 111 -2.29 -7.09 -11.52
N MET A 112 -2.96 -5.96 -11.78
CA MET A 112 -4.43 -5.94 -11.87
C MET A 112 -4.89 -6.90 -12.96
N TRP A 113 -6.08 -7.48 -12.78
CA TRP A 113 -6.73 -8.50 -13.60
C TRP A 113 -6.05 -8.82 -14.93
N ALA A 114 -5.66 -10.09 -15.11
CA ALA A 114 -5.28 -10.57 -16.42
C ALA A 114 -6.42 -10.27 -17.40
N TYR A 115 -6.11 -9.59 -18.51
CA TYR A 115 -7.08 -9.46 -19.59
C TYR A 115 -7.55 -10.86 -19.97
N PRO A 116 -8.87 -11.10 -20.13
CA PRO A 116 -9.33 -12.38 -20.64
C PRO A 116 -8.63 -12.63 -21.97
N ALA A 117 -8.12 -13.84 -22.16
CA ALA A 117 -7.45 -14.21 -23.40
C ALA A 117 -8.40 -13.91 -24.57
N THR A 118 -8.05 -12.95 -25.42
CA THR A 118 -8.79 -12.72 -26.66
C THR A 118 -8.43 -13.85 -27.61
N PHE A 119 -9.37 -14.78 -27.82
CA PHE A 119 -9.20 -15.81 -28.83
C PHE A 119 -9.10 -15.16 -30.21
N ALA A 120 -8.16 -15.65 -31.03
CA ALA A 120 -8.10 -15.25 -32.43
C ALA A 120 -9.44 -15.56 -33.11
N PRO A 121 -9.89 -14.72 -34.08
CA PRO A 121 -11.07 -15.03 -34.86
C PRO A 121 -10.90 -16.36 -35.58
N VAL A 122 -12.02 -17.07 -35.82
CA VAL A 122 -12.03 -18.28 -36.62
C VAL A 122 -11.35 -17.99 -37.98
N PRO A 123 -10.45 -18.86 -38.47
CA PRO A 123 -9.76 -18.60 -39.73
C PRO A 123 -10.76 -18.38 -40.86
N PHE A 124 -10.45 -17.41 -41.72
CA PHE A 124 -11.27 -17.06 -42.88
C PHE A 124 -11.39 -18.29 -43.80
N LYS A 125 -12.62 -18.81 -43.94
CA LYS A 125 -12.92 -19.87 -44.91
C LYS A 125 -13.27 -19.20 -46.24
N GLN A 126 -12.35 -19.29 -47.19
CA GLN A 126 -12.64 -18.90 -48.57
C GLN A 126 -13.36 -20.08 -49.25
N GLU A 127 -14.68 -20.00 -49.36
CA GLU A 127 -15.44 -20.92 -50.22
C GLU A 127 -15.21 -20.49 -51.68
N THR A 128 -14.11 -20.96 -52.27
CA THR A 128 -13.94 -20.86 -53.72
C THR A 128 -14.84 -21.89 -54.39
N CYS A 129 -15.78 -21.42 -55.21
CA CYS A 129 -16.49 -22.30 -56.15
C CYS A 129 -15.46 -22.90 -57.11
N MET A 130 -15.00 -24.13 -56.80
CA MET A 130 -14.17 -24.87 -57.73
C MET A 130 -15.05 -25.32 -58.89
N LYS A 131 -14.80 -24.76 -60.07
CA LYS A 131 -15.43 -25.15 -61.31
C LYS A 131 -15.05 -26.62 -61.58
N PRO A 132 -16.01 -27.56 -61.65
CA PRO A 132 -15.71 -28.97 -61.89
C PRO A 132 -15.42 -29.16 -63.38
N GLU A 133 -14.25 -28.76 -63.84
CA GLU A 133 -13.82 -29.11 -65.20
C GLU A 133 -13.38 -30.57 -65.21
N LYS A 134 -14.27 -31.41 -65.75
CA LYS A 134 -14.02 -32.79 -66.13
C LYS A 134 -12.92 -32.83 -67.19
N PHE A 135 -11.80 -33.49 -66.89
CA PHE A 135 -10.97 -34.17 -67.87
C PHE A 135 -10.78 -35.62 -67.41
#